data_AF-A0A661NCL6-F1
#
_entry.id   AF-A0A661NCL6-F1
#
_cell.length_a   1.000
_cell.length_b   1.000
_cell.length_c   1.000
_cell.angle_alpha   90.00
_cell.angle_beta   90.00
_cell.angle_gamma   90.00
#
_symmetry.space_group_name_H-M   'P 1'
#
loop_
_entity.id
_entity.type
_entity.pdbx_description
1 polymer ?
#
loop_
_entity_poly.entity_id
_entity_poly.type
_entity_poly.pdbx_seq_one_letter_code
_entity_poly.pdbx_strand_id
1 'polypeptide(L)'
;MPTFDPYAELTAIAKGFADNGVPYSLCGAVALAVHGHPRATKDVDLLLPTHAIEDAKAVLRGLGYGLEAAPMEFKAGIEVHRVSRVEDKQLFTIDLLTASGPLDEVWAGRIEIEWRGITVSTVSRDGLIAMKRLAGRAQDLADLEALGATDSDG
;
A
#
# COMPACT_ATOMS: atom_id res chain seq x y z
N MET A 1 -19.78 -0.41 19.91
CA MET A 1 -18.35 -0.08 19.74
C MET A 1 -18.15 0.17 18.25
N PRO A 2 -17.43 1.21 17.82
CA PRO A 2 -17.19 1.36 16.39
C PRO A 2 -16.30 0.19 15.97
N THR A 3 -16.84 -0.64 15.08
CA THR A 3 -16.07 -1.63 14.32
C THR A 3 -15.01 -0.90 13.50
N PHE A 4 -13.82 -1.49 13.35
CA PHE A 4 -12.80 -1.02 12.42
C PHE A 4 -13.43 -0.67 11.08
N ASP A 5 -13.31 0.60 10.68
CA ASP A 5 -13.77 1.08 9.39
C ASP A 5 -12.55 1.35 8.50
N PRO A 6 -12.22 0.44 7.56
CA PRO A 6 -11.10 0.63 6.64
C PRO A 6 -11.20 1.95 5.86
N TYR A 7 -12.42 2.46 5.65
CA TYR A 7 -12.65 3.73 4.99
C TYR A 7 -12.15 4.91 5.82
N ALA A 8 -12.54 4.97 7.09
CA ALA A 8 -12.13 6.03 8.00
C ALA A 8 -10.60 6.04 8.20
N GLU A 9 -9.99 4.87 8.31
CA GLU A 9 -8.54 4.73 8.45
C GLU A 9 -7.78 5.23 7.22
N LEU A 10 -8.15 4.78 6.02
CA LEU A 10 -7.50 5.24 4.80
C LEU A 10 -7.72 6.75 4.59
N THR A 11 -8.89 7.28 4.96
CA THR A 11 -9.15 8.72 4.92
C THR A 11 -8.25 9.49 5.88
N ALA A 12 -8.06 9.00 7.11
CA ALA A 12 -7.18 9.62 8.10
C ALA A 12 -5.72 9.61 7.65
N ILE A 13 -5.24 8.49 7.09
CA ILE A 13 -3.88 8.36 6.54
C ILE A 13 -3.69 9.31 5.36
N ALA A 14 -4.60 9.27 4.37
CA ALA A 14 -4.53 10.11 3.18
C ALA A 14 -4.50 11.60 3.55
N LYS A 15 -5.38 12.01 4.47
CA LYS A 15 -5.42 13.38 4.98
C LYS A 15 -4.13 13.75 5.74
N GLY A 16 -3.68 12.89 6.65
CA GLY A 16 -2.45 13.12 7.41
C GLY A 16 -1.24 13.27 6.50
N PHE A 17 -1.15 12.46 5.44
CA PHE A 17 -0.06 12.54 4.48
C PHE A 17 -0.14 13.81 3.64
N ALA A 18 -1.33 14.18 3.15
CA ALA A 18 -1.54 15.42 2.42
C ALA A 18 -1.20 16.66 3.25
N ASP A 19 -1.66 16.72 4.51
CA ASP A 19 -1.42 17.84 5.42
C ASP A 19 0.08 18.00 5.78
N ASN A 20 0.88 16.94 5.65
CA ASN A 20 2.33 16.95 5.93
C ASN A 20 3.19 16.84 4.65
N GLY A 21 2.60 16.88 3.46
CA GLY A 21 3.34 16.79 2.20
C GLY A 21 4.04 15.44 1.97
N VAL A 22 3.55 14.36 2.57
CA VAL A 22 4.13 13.01 2.42
C VAL A 22 3.60 12.36 1.14
N PRO A 23 4.45 12.14 0.12
CA PRO A 23 4.02 11.46 -1.09
C PRO A 23 3.86 9.96 -0.83
N TYR A 24 2.77 9.38 -1.31
CA TYR A 24 2.51 7.95 -1.21
C TYR A 24 1.74 7.44 -2.42
N SER A 25 1.62 6.13 -2.52
CA SER A 25 0.71 5.48 -3.45
C SER A 25 0.16 4.18 -2.86
N LEU A 26 -1.15 4.00 -2.86
CA LEU A 26 -1.79 2.75 -2.46
C LEU A 26 -1.35 1.62 -3.39
N CYS A 27 -0.93 0.50 -2.82
CA CYS A 27 -0.59 -0.71 -3.54
C CYS A 27 -1.29 -1.93 -2.92
N GLY A 28 -0.83 -3.14 -3.27
CA GLY A 28 -1.34 -4.38 -2.69
C GLY A 28 -2.85 -4.59 -2.90
N ALA A 29 -3.53 -5.06 -1.86
CA ALA A 29 -4.94 -5.45 -1.94
C ALA A 29 -5.91 -4.26 -2.08
N VAL A 30 -5.55 -3.11 -1.49
CA VAL A 30 -6.37 -1.90 -1.58
C VAL A 30 -6.35 -1.36 -3.01
N ALA A 31 -5.18 -1.32 -3.65
CA ALA A 31 -5.08 -0.96 -5.07
C ALA A 31 -5.83 -1.95 -5.97
N LEU A 32 -5.78 -3.25 -5.66
CA LEU A 32 -6.55 -4.27 -6.39
C LEU A 32 -8.07 -3.99 -6.33
N ALA A 33 -8.58 -3.58 -5.17
CA ALA A 33 -9.97 -3.20 -4.99
C ALA A 33 -10.34 -1.95 -5.80
N VAL A 34 -9.45 -0.95 -5.86
CA VAL A 34 -9.61 0.23 -6.73
C VAL A 34 -9.74 -0.19 -8.19
N HIS A 35 -8.93 -1.13 -8.64
CA HIS A 35 -8.96 -1.65 -10.01
C HIS A 35 -10.13 -2.62 -10.28
N GLY A 36 -11.09 -2.74 -9.36
CA GLY A 36 -12.35 -3.49 -9.58
C GLY A 36 -12.36 -4.92 -9.04
N HIS A 37 -11.31 -5.34 -8.33
CA HIS A 37 -11.15 -6.73 -7.87
C HIS A 37 -10.99 -6.81 -6.35
N PRO A 38 -12.00 -6.43 -5.55
CA PRO A 38 -11.89 -6.40 -4.10
C PRO A 38 -11.67 -7.80 -3.50
N ARG A 39 -10.76 -7.89 -2.53
CA ARG A 39 -10.61 -9.06 -1.65
C ARG A 39 -10.34 -8.64 -0.21
N ALA A 40 -10.56 -9.56 0.72
CA ALA A 40 -10.24 -9.32 2.12
C ALA A 40 -8.73 -9.03 2.30
N THR A 41 -8.43 -8.01 3.09
CA THR A 41 -7.08 -7.67 3.57
C THR A 41 -7.19 -7.17 5.00
N LYS A 42 -6.13 -7.39 5.79
CA LYS A 42 -6.00 -6.82 7.14
C LYS A 42 -4.93 -5.74 7.22
N ASP A 43 -4.16 -5.59 6.15
CA ASP A 43 -3.02 -4.72 6.05
C ASP A 43 -3.24 -3.70 4.93
N VAL A 44 -2.68 -2.50 5.10
CA VAL A 44 -2.61 -1.46 4.08
C VAL A 44 -1.17 -1.38 3.58
N ASP A 45 -0.99 -1.55 2.27
CA ASP A 45 0.31 -1.45 1.62
C ASP A 45 0.43 -0.07 0.93
N LEU A 46 1.50 0.66 1.23
CA LEU A 46 1.81 1.96 0.66
C LEU A 46 3.19 1.90 0.01
N LEU A 47 3.30 2.39 -1.22
CA LEU A 47 4.57 2.66 -1.89
C LEU A 47 4.97 4.11 -1.65
N LEU A 48 6.21 4.38 -1.27
CA LEU A 48 6.73 5.71 -0.98
C LEU A 48 8.18 5.85 -1.48
N PRO A 49 8.64 7.04 -1.87
CA PRO A 49 10.05 7.25 -2.13
C PRO A 49 10.83 7.13 -0.81
N THR A 50 12.06 6.62 -0.86
CA THR A 50 12.86 6.32 0.34
C THR A 50 12.98 7.51 1.31
N HIS A 51 13.10 8.74 0.79
CA HIS A 51 13.23 9.93 1.61
C HIS A 51 11.97 10.27 2.43
N ALA A 52 10.79 9.76 2.05
CA ALA A 52 9.52 10.07 2.70
C ALA A 52 9.14 9.07 3.81
N ILE A 53 9.90 8.00 4.00
CA ILE A 53 9.57 6.93 4.96
C ILE A 53 9.48 7.44 6.40
N GLU A 54 10.44 8.25 6.84
CA GLU A 54 10.45 8.74 8.23
C GLU A 54 9.33 9.74 8.50
N ASP A 55 9.01 10.61 7.55
CA ASP A 55 7.88 11.53 7.65
C ASP A 55 6.54 10.77 7.67
N ALA A 56 6.41 9.73 6.84
CA ALA A 56 5.25 8.84 6.84
C ALA A 56 5.08 8.16 8.21
N LYS A 57 6.15 7.58 8.77
CA LYS A 57 6.13 6.98 10.11
C LYS A 57 5.74 7.98 11.19
N ALA A 58 6.22 9.23 11.11
CA ALA A 58 5.89 10.27 12.07
C ALA A 58 4.38 10.59 12.05
N VAL A 59 3.79 10.72 10.86
CA VAL A 59 2.34 10.92 10.71
C VAL A 59 1.56 9.71 11.23
N LEU A 60 1.94 8.50 10.83
CA LEU A 60 1.27 7.26 11.24
C LEU A 60 1.34 7.05 12.76
N ARG A 61 2.46 7.41 13.40
CA ARG A 61 2.59 7.42 14.86
C ARG A 61 1.58 8.35 15.52
N GLY A 62 1.33 9.53 14.93
CA GLY A 62 0.28 10.46 15.36
C GLY A 62 -1.14 9.89 15.24
N LEU A 63 -1.35 8.95 14.32
CA LEU A 63 -2.61 8.20 14.14
C LEU A 63 -2.69 6.92 15.00
N GLY A 64 -1.70 6.70 15.88
CA GLY A 64 -1.66 5.57 16.82
C GLY A 64 -0.92 4.33 16.31
N TYR A 65 -0.33 4.35 15.10
CA TYR A 65 0.51 3.26 14.59
C TYR A 65 1.93 3.36 15.20
N GLY A 66 2.03 3.11 16.50
CA GLY A 66 3.26 3.29 17.27
C GLY A 66 4.15 2.05 17.39
N LEU A 67 3.67 0.86 16.99
CA LEU A 67 4.45 -0.36 17.02
C LEU A 67 5.25 -0.48 15.72
N GLU A 68 6.57 -0.30 15.80
CA GLU A 68 7.46 -0.40 14.64
C GLU A 68 8.26 -1.70 14.70
N ALA A 69 8.27 -2.45 13.59
CA ALA A 69 9.16 -3.59 13.41
C ALA A 69 10.49 -3.15 12.79
N ALA A 70 11.54 -3.96 12.95
CA ALA A 70 12.78 -3.74 12.22
C ALA A 70 12.51 -3.74 10.69
N PRO A 71 13.13 -2.84 9.91
CA PRO A 71 13.01 -2.85 8.46
C PRO A 71 13.39 -4.21 7.89
N MET A 72 12.69 -4.64 6.86
CA MET A 72 12.94 -5.90 6.18
C MET A 72 13.34 -5.62 4.74
N GLU A 73 14.41 -6.24 4.28
CA GLU A 73 14.76 -6.24 2.86
C GLU A 73 13.96 -7.32 2.14
N PHE A 74 13.18 -6.90 1.15
CA PHE A 74 12.51 -7.74 0.18
C PHE A 74 13.38 -7.87 -1.09
N LYS A 75 12.95 -8.70 -2.03
CA LYS A 75 13.68 -8.96 -3.29
C LYS A 75 14.11 -7.66 -3.97
N ALA A 76 15.30 -7.69 -4.58
CA ALA A 76 15.82 -6.62 -5.45
C ALA A 76 15.98 -5.25 -4.77
N GLY A 77 16.30 -5.22 -3.47
CA GLY A 77 16.62 -3.98 -2.75
C GLY A 77 15.40 -3.13 -2.37
N ILE A 78 14.20 -3.72 -2.38
CA ILE A 78 13.00 -3.09 -1.85
C ILE A 78 13.01 -3.24 -0.34
N GLU A 79 12.93 -2.15 0.40
CA GLU A 79 12.79 -2.18 1.85
C GLU A 79 11.32 -2.06 2.23
N VAL A 80 10.93 -2.78 3.28
CA VAL A 80 9.60 -2.72 3.86
C VAL A 80 9.71 -2.30 5.32
N HIS A 81 9.08 -1.18 5.65
CA HIS A 81 8.95 -0.70 7.02
C HIS A 81 7.53 -0.95 7.49
N ARG A 82 7.40 -1.72 8.56
CA ARG A 82 6.10 -2.10 9.11
C ARG A 82 5.81 -1.32 10.37
N VAL A 83 4.69 -0.63 10.37
CA VAL A 83 4.10 -0.01 11.56
C VAL A 83 2.74 -0.61 11.87
N SER A 84 2.37 -0.65 13.14
CA SER A 84 1.14 -1.28 13.57
C SER A 84 0.48 -0.58 14.74
N ARG A 85 -0.83 -0.76 14.84
CA ARG A 85 -1.68 -0.35 15.97
C ARG A 85 -2.44 -1.57 16.47
N VAL A 86 -2.66 -1.66 17.78
CA VAL A 86 -3.53 -2.67 18.39
C VAL A 86 -4.81 -2.00 18.84
N GLU A 87 -5.94 -2.57 18.42
CA GLU A 87 -7.27 -2.11 18.80
C GLU A 87 -8.20 -3.33 18.92
N ASP A 88 -8.95 -3.43 20.02
CA ASP A 88 -9.85 -4.56 20.30
C ASP A 88 -9.25 -5.97 20.11
N LYS A 89 -7.98 -6.14 20.51
CA LYS A 89 -7.18 -7.38 20.33
C LYS A 89 -6.88 -7.75 18.88
N GLN A 90 -7.15 -6.84 17.94
CA GLN A 90 -6.76 -6.96 16.55
C GLN A 90 -5.53 -6.09 16.27
N LEU A 91 -4.62 -6.62 15.46
CA LEU A 91 -3.46 -5.91 14.96
C LEU A 91 -3.79 -5.33 13.58
N PHE A 92 -3.60 -4.03 13.44
CA PHE A 92 -3.72 -3.30 12.18
C PHE A 92 -2.35 -2.87 11.73
N THR A 93 -2.01 -3.22 10.50
CA THR A 93 -0.66 -3.08 9.96
C THR A 93 -0.67 -2.15 8.76
N ILE A 94 0.35 -1.31 8.68
CA ILE A 94 0.68 -0.56 7.48
C ILE A 94 2.10 -0.94 7.07
N ASP A 95 2.23 -1.42 5.85
CA ASP A 95 3.51 -1.70 5.21
C ASP A 95 3.90 -0.53 4.31
N LEU A 96 5.05 0.07 4.59
CA LEU A 96 5.65 1.14 3.81
C LEU A 96 6.77 0.55 2.95
N LEU A 97 6.49 0.37 1.67
CA LEU A 97 7.45 -0.14 0.69
C LEU A 97 8.23 1.04 0.11
N THR A 98 9.54 0.91 0.02
CA THR A 98 10.37 1.89 -0.69
C THR A 98 10.26 1.72 -2.20
N ALA A 99 10.00 2.83 -2.89
CA ALA A 99 10.15 2.94 -4.33
C ALA A 99 11.65 2.99 -4.65
N SER A 100 12.20 1.80 -4.90
CA SER A 100 13.59 1.60 -5.28
C SER A 100 13.69 0.49 -6.32
N GLY A 101 14.67 0.61 -7.22
CA GLY A 101 15.00 -0.42 -8.20
C GLY A 101 13.81 -0.75 -9.09
N PRO A 102 13.30 -2.00 -9.09
CA PRO A 102 12.18 -2.38 -9.94
C PRO A 102 10.88 -1.63 -9.63
N LEU A 103 10.77 -0.93 -8.51
CA LEU A 103 9.59 -0.13 -8.16
C LEU A 103 9.68 1.35 -8.56
N ASP A 104 10.80 1.80 -9.13
CA ASP A 104 10.96 3.19 -9.59
C ASP A 104 9.94 3.54 -10.69
N GLU A 105 9.75 2.63 -11.65
CA GLU A 105 8.77 2.80 -12.73
C GLU A 105 7.33 2.71 -12.22
N VAL A 106 7.07 1.80 -11.26
CA VAL A 106 5.76 1.67 -10.61
C VAL A 106 5.39 2.98 -9.90
N TRP A 107 6.36 3.57 -9.19
CA TRP A 107 6.19 4.86 -8.53
C TRP A 107 5.94 5.98 -9.54
N ALA A 108 6.71 6.06 -10.62
CA ALA A 108 6.56 7.08 -11.65
C ALA A 108 5.21 6.99 -12.38
N GLY A 109 4.69 5.78 -12.60
CA GLY A 109 3.43 5.50 -13.28
C GLY A 109 2.19 5.50 -12.38
N ARG A 110 2.30 5.95 -11.12
CA ARG A 110 1.15 6.06 -10.21
C ARG A 110 0.09 7.02 -10.75
N ILE A 111 -1.16 6.78 -10.39
CA ILE A 111 -2.30 7.59 -10.79
C ILE A 111 -2.98 8.18 -9.56
N GLU A 112 -3.75 9.23 -9.78
CA GLU A 112 -4.67 9.77 -8.79
C GLU A 112 -6.09 9.32 -9.12
N ILE A 113 -6.84 8.97 -8.08
CA ILE A 113 -8.26 8.62 -8.19
C ILE A 113 -9.05 9.46 -7.19
N GLU A 114 -10.31 9.69 -7.52
CA GLU A 114 -11.28 10.16 -6.54
C GLU A 114 -11.92 8.96 -5.85
N TRP A 115 -11.79 8.88 -4.54
CA TRP A 115 -12.39 7.84 -3.73
C TRP A 115 -13.23 8.47 -2.64
N ARG A 116 -14.56 8.40 -2.80
CA ARG A 116 -15.55 8.92 -1.83
C ARG A 116 -15.29 10.39 -1.41
N GLY A 117 -14.89 11.23 -2.36
CA GLY A 117 -14.66 12.66 -2.16
C GLY A 117 -13.28 13.03 -1.63
N ILE A 118 -12.34 12.08 -1.52
CA ILE A 118 -10.91 12.37 -1.32
C ILE A 118 -10.10 11.94 -2.54
N THR A 119 -9.08 12.73 -2.88
CA THR A 119 -8.09 12.35 -3.87
C THR A 119 -7.03 11.48 -3.21
N VAL A 120 -6.82 10.27 -3.72
CA VAL A 120 -5.78 9.36 -3.26
C VAL A 120 -4.91 8.93 -4.43
N SER A 121 -3.61 8.73 -4.17
CA SER A 121 -2.72 8.13 -5.16
C SER A 121 -2.74 6.62 -5.02
N THR A 122 -2.72 5.92 -6.15
CA THR A 122 -2.59 4.46 -6.22
C THR A 122 -1.70 4.06 -7.39
N VAL A 123 -1.04 2.90 -7.28
CA VAL A 123 -0.29 2.34 -8.41
C VAL A 123 -1.24 2.05 -9.56
N SER A 124 -0.77 2.26 -10.79
CA SER A 124 -1.54 1.88 -11.98
C SER A 124 -1.79 0.36 -12.01
N ARG A 125 -2.73 -0.08 -12.84
CA ARG A 125 -2.97 -1.51 -13.07
C ARG A 125 -1.68 -2.23 -13.46
N ASP A 126 -0.91 -1.67 -14.39
CA ASP A 126 0.32 -2.28 -14.88
C ASP A 126 1.42 -2.28 -13.82
N GLY A 127 1.49 -1.21 -13.01
CA GLY A 127 2.35 -1.16 -11.84
C GLY A 127 1.99 -2.23 -10.80
N LEU A 128 0.70 -2.44 -10.54
CA LEU A 128 0.23 -3.50 -9.65
C LEU A 128 0.61 -4.89 -10.19
N ILE A 129 0.43 -5.14 -11.49
CA ILE A 129 0.87 -6.39 -12.15
C ILE A 129 2.37 -6.62 -11.96
N ALA A 130 3.20 -5.59 -12.18
CA ALA A 130 4.64 -5.68 -11.99
C ALA A 130 5.02 -6.04 -10.54
N MET A 131 4.40 -5.38 -9.55
CA MET A 131 4.61 -5.69 -8.13
C MET A 131 4.21 -7.13 -7.79
N LYS A 132 3.09 -7.61 -8.34
CA LYS A 132 2.56 -8.97 -8.09
C LYS A 132 3.48 -10.05 -8.67
N ARG A 133 3.98 -9.84 -9.90
CA ARG A 133 4.98 -10.72 -10.53
C ARG A 133 6.28 -10.78 -9.73
N LEU A 134 6.75 -9.63 -9.21
CA LEU A 134 7.96 -9.58 -8.39
C LEU A 134 7.79 -10.30 -7.05
N ALA A 135 6.63 -10.12 -6.39
CA ALA A 135 6.32 -10.76 -5.12
C ALA A 135 6.22 -12.29 -5.28
N GLY A 136 5.43 -12.76 -6.26
CA GLY A 136 5.33 -14.17 -6.63
C GLY A 136 4.73 -15.08 -5.56
N ARG A 137 3.90 -14.55 -4.64
CA ARG A 137 3.21 -15.37 -3.63
C ARG A 137 2.00 -16.05 -4.26
N ALA A 138 1.50 -17.12 -3.65
CA ALA A 138 0.33 -17.86 -4.16
C ALA A 138 -0.91 -16.95 -4.38
N GLN A 139 -1.17 -16.01 -3.48
CA GLN A 139 -2.27 -15.04 -3.63
C GLN A 139 -2.02 -14.05 -4.78
N ASP A 140 -0.76 -13.73 -5.09
CA ASP A 140 -0.44 -12.82 -6.18
C ASP A 140 -0.77 -13.44 -7.55
N LEU A 141 -0.76 -14.76 -7.69
CA LEU A 141 -1.22 -15.44 -8.92
C LEU A 141 -2.72 -15.23 -9.17
N ALA A 142 -3.55 -15.40 -8.14
CA ALA A 142 -4.98 -15.13 -8.23
C ALA A 142 -5.27 -13.64 -8.50
N ASP A 143 -4.49 -12.74 -7.87
CA ASP A 143 -4.59 -11.31 -8.11
C ASP A 143 -4.19 -10.96 -9.57
N LEU A 144 -3.18 -11.62 -10.15
CA LEU A 144 -2.77 -11.46 -11.55
C LEU A 144 -3.84 -11.95 -12.53
N GLU A 145 -4.46 -13.10 -12.26
CA GLU A 145 -5.57 -13.61 -13.06
C GLU A 145 -6.75 -12.64 -13.06
N ALA A 146 -7.12 -12.13 -11.89
CA ALA A 146 -8.17 -11.13 -11.76
C ALA A 146 -7.87 -9.88 -12.59
N LEU A 147 -6.61 -9.42 -12.57
CA LEU A 147 -6.16 -8.29 -13.37
C LEU A 147 -6.06 -8.58 -14.87
N GLY A 148 -6.31 -9.81 -15.33
CA GLY A 148 -6.17 -10.22 -16.73
C GLY A 148 -4.72 -10.29 -17.20
N ALA A 149 -3.80 -10.61 -16.28
CA ALA A 149 -2.36 -10.73 -16.51
C ALA A 149 -1.88 -12.19 -16.38
N THR A 150 -2.69 -13.13 -16.86
CA THR A 150 -2.25 -14.51 -17.05
C THR A 150 -1.25 -14.57 -18.20
N ASP A 151 -0.24 -15.44 -18.10
CA ASP A 151 0.59 -15.80 -19.25
C ASP A 151 -0.31 -16.57 -20.23
N SER A 152 -1.05 -15.83 -21.03
CA SER A 152 -1.96 -16.30 -22.07
C SER A 152 -1.68 -15.56 -23.36
N ASP A 153 -0.40 -15.29 -23.63
CA ASP A 153 0.11 -15.12 -24.98
C ASP A 153 1.03 -16.32 -25.23
N GLY A 154 0.57 -17.20 -26.13
CA GLY A 154 1.37 -18.29 -26.70
C GLY A 154 2.38 -17.79 -27.72
#